data_AF-A0A2G2P7L9-F1
#
_entry.id   AF-A0A2G2P7L9-F1
#
_cell.length_a   1.000
_cell.length_b   1.000
_cell.length_c   1.000
_cell.angle_alpha   90.00
_cell.angle_beta   90.00
_cell.angle_gamma   90.00
#
_symmetry.space_group_name_H-M   'P 1'
#
loop_
_entity.id
_entity.type
_entity.pdbx_description
1 polymer ?
#
loop_
_entity_poly.entity_id
_entity_poly.type
_entity_poly.pdbx_seq_one_letter_code
_entity_poly.pdbx_strand_id
1 'polypeptide(L)'
;MNVADMNERRINSFIKILEDDKAVHFSYNEYYFEIFESVTDYGYVVNVYSNDEKDENNDYLVRHLIDGGTCTGSALDAILFML
;
A
#
# COMPACT_ATOMS: atom_id res chain seq x y z
N MET A 1 -0.42 -15.35 -12.67
CA MET A 1 -0.87 -13.94 -12.68
C MET A 1 0.36 -13.13 -13.03
N ASN A 2 0.36 -12.45 -14.18
CA ASN A 2 1.55 -11.77 -14.69
C ASN A 2 1.64 -10.38 -14.04
N VAL A 3 2.79 -10.06 -13.45
CA VAL A 3 3.16 -8.81 -12.75
C VAL A 3 3.28 -7.61 -13.72
N ALA A 4 2.55 -7.63 -14.83
CA ALA A 4 2.62 -6.63 -15.89
C ALA A 4 1.33 -5.82 -15.87
N ASP A 5 1.33 -4.65 -15.23
CA ASP A 5 0.55 -3.47 -15.72
C ASP A 5 0.69 -2.21 -14.86
N MET A 6 1.39 -2.21 -13.71
CA MET A 6 1.79 -0.95 -13.10
C MET A 6 3.07 -0.41 -13.77
N ASN A 7 2.95 0.70 -14.50
CA ASN A 7 4.12 1.26 -15.18
C ASN A 7 5.15 1.84 -14.19
N GLU A 8 6.42 1.80 -14.59
CA GLU A 8 7.58 2.22 -13.78
C GLU A 8 7.43 3.64 -13.21
N ARG A 9 6.85 4.58 -13.98
CA ARG A 9 6.67 5.96 -13.51
C ARG A 9 5.72 6.02 -12.31
N ARG A 10 4.67 5.20 -12.31
CA ARG A 10 3.69 5.15 -11.23
C ARG A 10 4.31 4.50 -9.99
N ILE A 11 5.06 3.40 -10.16
CA ILE A 11 5.86 2.81 -9.07
C ILE A 11 6.79 3.86 -8.45
N ASN A 12 7.59 4.56 -9.26
CA ASN A 12 8.51 5.58 -8.78
C ASN A 12 7.80 6.73 -8.06
N SER A 13 6.60 7.12 -8.51
CA SER A 13 5.82 8.14 -7.81
C SER A 13 5.36 7.67 -6.43
N PHE A 14 4.96 6.40 -6.28
CA PHE A 14 4.55 5.84 -5.01
C PHE A 14 5.73 5.68 -4.05
N ILE A 15 6.89 5.25 -4.56
CA ILE A 15 8.13 5.17 -3.76
C ILE A 15 8.43 6.54 -3.17
N LYS A 16 8.41 7.57 -4.01
CA LYS A 16 8.71 8.93 -3.56
C LYS A 16 7.72 9.43 -2.50
N ILE A 17 6.42 9.23 -2.72
CA ILE A 17 5.38 9.59 -1.72
C ILE A 17 5.63 8.83 -0.41
N LEU A 18 5.92 7.54 -0.48
CA LEU A 18 6.13 6.73 0.72
C LEU A 18 7.41 7.13 1.48
N GLU A 19 8.45 7.57 0.77
CA GLU A 19 9.68 8.08 1.36
C GLU A 19 9.52 9.47 1.99
N ASP A 20 8.83 10.38 1.29
CA ASP A 20 8.65 11.79 1.67
C ASP A 20 7.52 11.96 2.71
N ASP A 21 6.34 11.39 2.42
CA ASP A 21 5.08 11.59 3.18
C ASP A 21 4.76 10.42 4.13
N LYS A 22 5.55 9.34 4.09
CA LYS A 22 5.46 8.16 4.97
C LYS A 22 4.21 7.30 4.82
N ALA A 23 3.30 7.66 3.93
CA ALA A 23 2.12 6.88 3.61
C ALA A 23 1.70 7.11 2.15
N VAL A 24 1.24 6.05 1.49
CA VAL A 24 0.65 6.12 0.15
C VAL A 24 -0.60 5.24 0.09
N HIS A 25 -1.64 5.79 -0.55
CA HIS A 25 -2.89 5.08 -0.80
C HIS A 25 -3.16 5.05 -2.31
N PHE A 26 -3.51 3.89 -2.85
CA PHE A 26 -3.83 3.75 -4.27
C PHE A 26 -4.74 2.56 -4.53
N SER A 27 -5.35 2.51 -5.71
CA SER A 27 -6.09 1.34 -6.18
C SER A 27 -5.41 0.68 -7.38
N TYR A 28 -5.51 -0.65 -7.43
CA TYR A 28 -4.99 -1.50 -8.50
C TYR A 28 -5.76 -2.82 -8.56
N ASN A 29 -6.14 -3.28 -9.75
CA ASN A 29 -6.88 -4.52 -9.97
C ASN A 29 -8.11 -4.71 -9.06
N GLU A 30 -8.96 -3.68 -8.94
CA GLU A 30 -10.17 -3.67 -8.10
C GLU A 30 -9.93 -3.71 -6.58
N TYR A 31 -8.67 -3.69 -6.14
CA TYR A 31 -8.28 -3.60 -4.73
C TYR A 31 -7.79 -2.21 -4.37
N TYR A 32 -7.85 -1.92 -3.07
CA TYR A 32 -7.42 -0.66 -2.48
C TYR A 32 -6.28 -0.92 -1.52
N PHE A 33 -5.20 -0.19 -1.68
CA PHE A 33 -3.95 -0.38 -0.97
C PHE A 33 -3.69 0.81 -0.06
N GLU A 34 -3.20 0.49 1.13
CA GLU A 34 -2.63 1.43 2.06
C GLU A 34 -1.24 0.91 2.44
N ILE A 35 -0.22 1.74 2.24
CA ILE A 35 1.14 1.43 2.64
C ILE A 35 1.67 2.58 3.47
N PHE A 36 2.22 2.31 4.64
CA PHE A 36 2.83 3.33 5.50
C PHE A 36 4.04 2.81 6.26
N GLU A 37 4.94 3.70 6.65
CA GLU A 37 6.11 3.36 7.48
C GLU A 37 5.66 2.84 8.85
N SER A 38 6.14 1.66 9.24
CA SER A 38 5.83 1.10 10.54
C SER A 38 6.55 1.88 11.64
N VAL A 39 5.79 2.29 12.66
CA VAL A 39 6.33 3.05 13.80
C VAL A 39 7.09 2.14 14.77
N THR A 40 6.74 0.84 14.81
CA THR A 40 7.24 -0.11 15.81
C THR A 40 8.18 -1.17 15.22
N ASP A 41 7.99 -1.51 13.95
CA ASP A 41 8.82 -2.48 13.25
C ASP A 41 9.64 -1.74 12.20
N TYR A 42 10.92 -2.09 12.02
CA TYR A 42 11.68 -1.54 10.89
C TYR A 42 11.03 -1.97 9.57
N GLY A 43 10.51 -1.02 8.77
CA GLY A 43 9.91 -1.29 7.46
C GLY A 43 8.57 -0.61 7.23
N TYR A 44 7.69 -1.27 6.47
CA TYR A 44 6.39 -0.76 6.03
C TYR A 44 5.26 -1.72 6.40
N VAL A 45 4.11 -1.19 6.76
CA VAL A 45 2.84 -1.93 6.81
C VAL A 45 2.18 -1.82 5.44
N VAL A 46 1.72 -2.94 4.90
CA VAL A 46 0.96 -3.03 3.66
C VAL A 46 -0.40 -3.62 3.99
N ASN A 47 -1.47 -2.89 3.70
CA ASN A 47 -2.85 -3.33 3.88
C ASN A 47 -3.58 -3.33 2.54
N VAL A 48 -4.41 -4.36 2.32
CA VAL A 48 -5.22 -4.53 1.10
C VAL A 48 -6.69 -4.66 1.47
N TYR A 49 -7.52 -3.86 0.84
CA TYR A 49 -8.95 -3.79 1.06
C TYR A 49 -9.72 -4.16 -0.20
N SER A 50 -10.85 -4.82 0.00
CA SER A 50 -11.80 -5.20 -1.06
C SER A 50 -12.76 -4.06 -1.46
N ASN A 51 -12.73 -2.93 -0.76
CA ASN A 51 -13.64 -1.80 -0.94
C ASN A 51 -12.95 -0.49 -0.47
N ASP A 52 -13.31 0.65 -1.05
CA ASP A 52 -12.81 1.98 -0.66
C ASP A 52 -13.62 2.68 0.43
N GLU A 53 -14.56 1.99 1.05
CA GLU A 53 -15.33 2.56 2.15
C GLU A 53 -14.41 2.96 3.31
N LYS A 54 -14.57 4.20 3.73
CA LYS A 54 -13.80 4.83 4.80
C LYS A 54 -14.70 5.34 5.91
N ASP A 55 -14.13 5.50 7.09
CA ASP A 55 -14.82 6.11 8.22
C ASP A 55 -14.82 7.66 8.16
N GLU A 56 -15.31 8.28 9.22
CA GLU A 56 -15.36 9.74 9.38
C GLU A 56 -13.98 10.42 9.43
N ASN A 57 -12.91 9.65 9.70
CA ASN A 57 -11.53 10.11 9.73
C ASN A 57 -10.80 9.87 8.40
N ASN A 58 -11.50 9.36 7.38
CA ASN A 58 -10.97 9.01 6.07
C ASN A 58 -10.03 7.79 6.07
N ASP A 59 -10.14 6.94 7.11
CA ASP A 59 -9.42 5.68 7.26
C ASP A 59 -10.23 4.53 6.66
N TYR A 60 -9.56 3.58 6.00
CA TYR A 60 -10.24 2.41 5.43
C TYR A 60 -10.85 1.53 6.52
N LEU A 61 -12.08 1.06 6.29
CA LEU A 61 -12.74 0.22 7.28
C LEU A 61 -12.09 -1.16 7.36
N VAL A 62 -11.64 -1.54 8.55
CA VAL A 62 -11.00 -2.85 8.85
C VAL A 62 -11.86 -4.04 8.40
N ARG A 63 -13.18 -3.91 8.37
CA ARG A 63 -14.09 -4.97 7.89
C ARG A 63 -13.88 -5.36 6.43
N HIS A 64 -13.23 -4.50 5.64
CA HIS A 64 -12.93 -4.71 4.23
C HIS A 64 -11.47 -5.14 4.01
N LEU A 65 -10.65 -5.19 5.06
CA LEU A 65 -9.27 -5.69 5.02
C LEU A 65 -9.30 -7.18 4.67
N ILE A 66 -8.71 -7.53 3.54
CA ILE A 66 -8.65 -8.91 3.04
C ILE A 66 -7.26 -9.53 3.20
N ASP A 67 -6.23 -8.70 3.22
CA ASP A 67 -4.86 -9.14 3.43
C ASP A 67 -4.03 -7.96 3.98
N GLY A 68 -2.93 -8.28 4.65
CA GLY A 68 -1.99 -7.30 5.13
C GLY A 68 -0.78 -7.91 5.82
N GLY A 69 0.27 -7.12 5.95
CA GLY A 69 1.50 -7.58 6.58
C GLY A 69 2.57 -6.51 6.68
N THR A 70 3.64 -6.85 7.38
CA THR A 70 4.81 -6.00 7.54
C THR A 70 5.87 -6.42 6.53
N CYS A 71 6.33 -5.48 5.71
CA CYS A 71 7.46 -5.63 4.82
C CYS A 71 8.68 -4.93 5.43
N THR A 72 9.69 -5.69 5.85
CA THR A 72 10.95 -5.15 6.40
C THR A 72 11.95 -4.74 5.32
N GLY A 73 11.52 -4.70 4.05
CA GLY A 73 12.33 -4.31 2.90
C GLY A 73 12.29 -2.80 2.61
N SER A 74 12.66 -2.43 1.40
CA SER A 74 12.58 -1.06 0.89
C SER A 74 11.14 -0.64 0.53
N ALA A 75 10.94 0.66 0.29
CA ALA A 75 9.67 1.18 -0.24
C ALA A 75 9.25 0.49 -1.55
N LEU A 76 10.23 0.17 -2.42
CA LEU A 76 9.99 -0.59 -3.64
C LEU A 76 9.48 -2.00 -3.32
N ASP A 77 10.11 -2.68 -2.36
CA ASP A 77 9.69 -4.03 -1.94
C ASP A 77 8.26 -4.00 -1.39
N ALA A 78 7.90 -2.99 -0.60
CA ALA A 78 6.55 -2.83 -0.06
C ALA A 78 5.50 -2.58 -1.17
N ILE A 79 5.82 -1.75 -2.16
CA ILE A 79 4.94 -1.48 -3.30
C ILE A 79 4.77 -2.71 -4.19
N LEU A 80 5.83 -3.49 -4.40
CA LEU A 80 5.79 -4.70 -5.23
C LEU A 80 5.24 -5.93 -4.50
N PHE A 81 5.16 -5.92 -3.16
CA PHE A 81 4.81 -7.10 -2.36
C PHE A 81 3.48 -7.75 -2.75
N MET A 82 2.53 -6.96 -3.28
CA MET A 82 1.16 -7.39 -3.58
C MET A 82 0.76 -7.23 -5.06
N LEU A 83 1.71 -6.87 -5.95
CA LEU A 83 1.48 -6.63 -7.38
C LEU A 83 1.93 -7.80 -8.26
#